data_AF-A0A0L1L8W0-F1
#
_entry.id   AF-A0A0L1L8W0-F1
#
_cell.length_a   1.000
_cell.length_b   1.000
_cell.length_c   1.000
_cell.angle_alpha   90.00
_cell.angle_beta   90.00
_cell.angle_gamma   90.00
#
_symmetry.space_group_name_H-M   'P 1'
#
loop_
_entity.id
_entity.type
_entity.pdbx_description
1 polymer ?
#
loop_
_entity_poly.entity_id
_entity_poly.type
_entity_poly.pdbx_seq_one_letter_code
_entity_poly.pdbx_strand_id
1 'polypeptide(L)'
;MRIAAGWLLGLMLAVAGAIVAVNVVNNTVASAQQPVREYLDALQSGDGGRALGLLRATVPPSNAAMLDGTALQTATSRLSNVDIGDPEDQPGNRVMVPLEYTIDGSRLRSEFVLEKTGTEWLFFNTWAFVPSRLPTVDITVVNGSEAIVNGAAVNMPNGRNSFAVFYPGEYEASLNGQYFAAPATRATVTARDAPVAPLNLLTQATDRLKQDVAAKVKEFLDGCAGEAVKEQKLQPDCPFYYASNNRVQDGTIEWNVTKYPGVSIEPFDGRWVVAPLDGKATVEALQQNAFTGIWYPLKEEVDFSFTTRLDVTPDAVRVTPQLSF
;
A
#
# COMPACT_ATOMS: atom_id res chain seq x y z
N MET A 1 -71.89 7.98 39.43
CA MET A 1 -70.70 7.24 39.90
C MET A 1 -70.21 6.18 38.89
N ARG A 2 -71.06 5.29 38.36
CA ARG A 2 -70.65 4.23 37.40
C ARG A 2 -70.10 4.74 36.05
N ILE A 3 -70.67 5.82 35.51
CA ILE A 3 -70.20 6.42 34.24
C ILE A 3 -68.81 7.04 34.42
N ALA A 4 -68.59 7.78 35.51
CA ALA A 4 -67.28 8.34 35.84
C ALA A 4 -66.22 7.25 36.07
N ALA A 5 -66.58 6.13 36.71
CA ALA A 5 -65.68 4.98 36.88
C ALA A 5 -65.32 4.32 35.54
N GLY A 6 -66.27 4.21 34.60
CA GLY A 6 -66.00 3.69 33.26
C GLY A 6 -65.07 4.58 32.44
N TRP A 7 -65.28 5.91 32.50
CA TRP A 7 -64.38 6.87 31.86
C TRP A 7 -62.98 6.89 32.49
N LEU A 8 -62.89 6.78 33.82
CA LEU A 8 -61.60 6.65 34.52
C LEU A 8 -60.86 5.38 34.13
N LEU A 9 -61.55 4.24 34.03
CA LEU A 9 -60.95 2.98 33.61
C LEU A 9 -60.46 3.05 32.15
N GLY A 10 -61.27 3.63 31.26
CA GLY A 10 -60.89 3.86 29.86
C GLY A 10 -59.68 4.79 29.73
N LEU A 11 -59.63 5.88 30.52
CA LEU A 11 -58.49 6.78 30.59
C LEU A 11 -57.22 6.05 31.07
N MET A 12 -57.31 5.25 32.15
CA MET A 12 -56.16 4.49 32.65
C MET A 12 -55.63 3.49 31.62
N LEU A 13 -56.51 2.78 30.92
CA LEU A 13 -56.11 1.84 29.86
C LEU A 13 -55.44 2.57 28.69
N ALA A 14 -55.96 3.74 28.28
CA ALA A 14 -55.36 4.56 27.24
C ALA A 14 -53.97 5.07 27.66
N VAL A 15 -53.80 5.52 28.91
CA VAL A 15 -52.50 5.96 29.44
C VAL A 15 -51.52 4.79 29.51
N ALA A 16 -51.93 3.62 30.00
CA ALA A 16 -51.08 2.43 30.05
C ALA A 16 -50.66 2.00 28.63
N GLY A 17 -51.59 1.99 27.67
CA GLY A 17 -51.30 1.71 26.27
C GLY A 17 -50.30 2.71 25.67
N ALA A 18 -50.45 4.01 25.97
CA ALA A 18 -49.52 5.04 25.53
C ALA A 18 -48.12 4.86 26.14
N ILE A 19 -48.02 4.53 27.43
CA ILE A 19 -46.73 4.25 28.09
C ILE A 19 -46.04 3.06 27.44
N VAL A 20 -46.77 1.96 27.18
CA VAL A 20 -46.22 0.78 26.52
C VAL A 20 -45.77 1.13 25.09
N ALA A 21 -46.58 1.87 24.32
CA ALA A 21 -46.22 2.28 22.98
C ALA A 21 -44.96 3.16 22.95
N VAL A 22 -44.87 4.15 23.86
CA VAL A 22 -43.67 4.99 24.03
C VAL A 22 -42.44 4.15 24.36
N ASN A 23 -42.56 3.19 25.28
CA ASN A 23 -41.46 2.32 25.67
C ASN A 23 -41.00 1.44 24.50
N VAL A 24 -41.93 0.87 23.74
CA VAL A 24 -41.64 0.10 22.52
C VAL A 24 -40.89 0.94 21.49
N VAL A 25 -41.35 2.17 21.24
CA VAL A 25 -40.68 3.07 20.28
C VAL A 25 -39.29 3.49 20.77
N ASN A 26 -39.12 3.80 22.07
CA ASN A 26 -37.81 4.10 22.66
C ASN A 26 -36.82 2.92 22.59
N ASN A 27 -37.33 1.69 22.69
CA ASN A 27 -36.50 0.50 22.61
C ASN A 27 -36.27 0.02 21.17
N THR A 28 -36.92 0.64 20.18
CA THR A 28 -36.77 0.26 18.76
C THR A 28 -36.19 1.42 17.95
N VAL A 29 -37.03 2.40 17.58
CA VAL A 29 -36.69 3.48 16.65
C VAL A 29 -35.92 4.62 17.34
N ALA A 30 -36.29 4.97 18.57
CA ALA A 30 -35.61 6.01 19.36
C ALA A 30 -34.55 5.41 20.32
N SER A 31 -33.99 4.27 19.92
CA SER A 31 -32.98 3.54 20.69
C SER A 31 -31.57 4.08 20.46
N ALA A 32 -30.65 3.81 21.38
CA ALA A 32 -29.25 4.21 21.23
C ALA A 32 -28.53 3.45 20.09
N GLN A 33 -29.09 2.35 19.60
CA GLN A 33 -28.57 1.64 18.43
C GLN A 33 -28.81 2.39 17.12
N GLN A 34 -29.82 3.26 17.05
CA GLN A 34 -30.21 3.91 15.79
C GLN A 34 -29.09 4.79 15.18
N PRO A 35 -28.38 5.66 15.92
CA PRO A 35 -27.24 6.39 15.37
C PRO A 35 -26.09 5.48 14.90
N VAL A 36 -25.90 4.32 15.53
CA VAL A 36 -24.90 3.32 15.11
C VAL A 36 -25.29 2.72 13.76
N ARG A 37 -26.56 2.38 13.55
CA ARG A 37 -27.07 1.92 12.23
C ARG A 37 -26.83 2.97 11.15
N GLU A 38 -27.23 4.21 11.41
CA GLU A 38 -27.07 5.30 10.43
C GLU A 38 -25.62 5.60 10.11
N TYR A 39 -24.72 5.46 11.10
CA TYR A 39 -23.29 5.59 10.89
C TYR A 39 -22.76 4.47 9.99
N LEU A 40 -23.11 3.21 10.25
CA LEU A 40 -22.69 2.09 9.42
C LEU A 40 -23.23 2.20 7.98
N ASP A 41 -24.48 2.61 7.83
CA ASP A 41 -25.08 2.87 6.51
C ASP A 41 -24.29 3.96 5.76
N ALA A 42 -23.89 5.04 6.45
CA ALA A 42 -23.08 6.10 5.86
C ALA A 42 -21.70 5.60 5.43
N LEU A 43 -21.04 4.74 6.22
CA LEU A 43 -19.77 4.13 5.82
C LEU A 43 -19.93 3.23 4.58
N GLN A 44 -20.97 2.40 4.57
CA GLN A 44 -21.25 1.47 3.46
C GLN A 44 -21.68 2.19 2.18
N SER A 45 -22.37 3.33 2.28
CA SER A 45 -22.68 4.18 1.14
C SER A 45 -21.50 5.02 0.69
N GLY A 46 -20.40 5.07 1.47
CA GLY A 46 -19.27 5.94 1.20
C GLY A 46 -19.62 7.41 1.36
N ASP A 47 -20.52 7.76 2.28
CA ASP A 47 -20.87 9.15 2.61
C ASP A 47 -20.09 9.58 3.86
N GLY A 48 -18.87 10.04 3.62
CA GLY A 48 -17.93 10.48 4.64
C GLY A 48 -18.41 11.66 5.45
N GLY A 49 -19.07 12.62 4.79
CA GLY A 49 -19.60 13.81 5.43
C GLY A 49 -20.68 13.46 6.45
N ARG A 50 -21.61 12.57 6.07
CA ARG A 50 -22.64 12.06 6.99
C ARG A 50 -22.03 11.24 8.12
N ALA A 51 -21.09 10.34 7.82
CA ALA A 51 -20.43 9.51 8.84
C ALA A 51 -19.68 10.38 9.87
N LEU A 52 -18.93 11.39 9.42
CA LEU A 52 -18.20 12.33 10.29
C LEU A 52 -19.15 13.13 11.17
N GLY A 53 -20.25 13.62 10.59
CA GLY A 53 -21.28 14.39 11.28
C GLY A 53 -21.99 13.59 12.36
N LEU A 54 -22.39 12.35 12.05
CA LEU A 54 -23.00 11.42 13.01
C LEU A 54 -22.05 11.14 14.17
N LEU A 55 -20.80 10.78 13.87
CA LEU A 55 -19.77 10.46 14.87
C LEU A 55 -19.35 11.68 15.72
N ARG A 56 -19.73 12.90 15.28
CA ARG A 56 -19.29 14.19 15.87
C ARG A 56 -17.77 14.22 16.05
N ALA A 57 -17.06 13.65 15.08
CA ALA A 57 -15.62 13.46 15.16
C ALA A 57 -14.85 14.61 14.50
N THR A 58 -13.66 14.88 15.02
CA THR A 58 -12.69 15.79 14.41
C THR A 58 -11.67 15.01 13.59
N VAL A 59 -11.24 15.58 12.47
CA VAL A 59 -10.21 15.01 11.60
C VAL A 59 -8.83 15.46 12.10
N PRO A 60 -7.90 14.56 12.45
CA PRO A 60 -6.53 14.92 12.78
C PRO A 60 -5.80 15.51 11.56
N PRO A 61 -4.70 16.28 11.76
CA PRO A 61 -3.90 16.85 10.66
C PRO A 61 -3.20 15.73 9.86
N SER A 62 -3.92 15.19 8.88
CA SER A 62 -3.58 13.98 8.14
C SER A 62 -4.32 14.00 6.79
N ASN A 63 -4.00 13.05 5.91
CA ASN A 63 -4.63 12.94 4.62
C ASN A 63 -6.08 12.40 4.75
N ALA A 64 -7.02 13.07 4.08
CA ALA A 64 -8.44 12.75 4.11
C ALA A 64 -8.91 11.77 3.01
N ALA A 65 -7.99 11.24 2.18
CA ALA A 65 -8.33 10.41 1.02
C ALA A 65 -9.21 9.18 1.34
N MET A 66 -9.15 8.68 2.58
CA MET A 66 -9.90 7.50 3.03
C MET A 66 -11.28 7.83 3.63
N LEU A 67 -11.63 9.12 3.74
CA LEU A 67 -12.81 9.54 4.47
C LEU A 67 -14.07 9.54 3.64
N ASP A 68 -14.03 9.31 2.31
CA ASP A 68 -15.22 9.45 1.47
C ASP A 68 -15.18 8.55 0.23
N GLY A 69 -16.34 8.35 -0.39
CA GLY A 69 -16.47 7.65 -1.67
C GLY A 69 -16.01 6.19 -1.66
N THR A 70 -15.42 5.75 -2.77
CA THR A 70 -15.07 4.34 -3.01
C THR A 70 -14.03 3.80 -2.04
N ALA A 71 -13.10 4.64 -1.56
CA ALA A 71 -12.10 4.22 -0.57
C ALA A 71 -12.76 3.87 0.77
N LEU A 72 -13.76 4.66 1.18
CA LEU A 72 -14.55 4.41 2.39
C LEU A 72 -15.45 3.17 2.25
N GLN A 73 -16.12 3.03 1.10
CA GLN A 73 -16.92 1.84 0.79
C GLN A 73 -16.07 0.57 0.83
N THR A 74 -14.88 0.62 0.20
CA THR A 74 -13.94 -0.50 0.20
C THR A 74 -13.49 -0.85 1.61
N ALA A 75 -13.25 0.16 2.46
CA ALA A 75 -12.86 -0.05 3.85
C ALA A 75 -13.89 -0.85 4.66
N THR A 76 -15.17 -0.71 4.32
CA THR A 76 -16.28 -1.37 5.03
C THR A 76 -16.82 -2.61 4.32
N SER A 77 -16.45 -2.82 3.05
CA SER A 77 -16.97 -3.90 2.21
C SER A 77 -16.73 -5.32 2.74
N ARG A 78 -15.69 -5.51 3.55
CA ARG A 78 -15.32 -6.81 4.13
C ARG A 78 -16.00 -7.12 5.47
N LEU A 79 -16.74 -6.16 6.03
CA LEU A 79 -17.50 -6.40 7.25
C LEU A 79 -18.68 -7.31 6.92
N SER A 80 -18.78 -8.41 7.65
CA SER A 80 -19.85 -9.39 7.52
C SER A 80 -20.38 -9.78 8.90
N ASN A 81 -21.56 -10.42 8.95
CA ASN A 81 -22.21 -10.84 10.20
C ASN A 81 -22.29 -9.70 11.23
N VAL A 82 -22.71 -8.52 10.77
CA VAL A 82 -22.79 -7.32 11.60
C VAL A 82 -23.99 -7.45 12.55
N ASP A 83 -23.72 -7.36 13.85
CA ASP A 83 -24.72 -7.39 14.91
C ASP A 83 -24.52 -6.22 15.87
N ILE A 84 -25.58 -5.43 16.07
CA ILE A 84 -25.58 -4.29 16.99
C ILE A 84 -26.24 -4.76 18.26
N GLY A 85 -25.44 -4.95 19.30
CA GLY A 85 -25.92 -5.45 20.58
C GLY A 85 -26.75 -4.43 21.36
N ASP A 86 -27.26 -4.88 22.50
CA ASP A 86 -28.04 -4.05 23.40
C ASP A 86 -27.16 -2.97 24.08
N PRO A 87 -27.68 -1.76 24.33
CA PRO A 87 -26.93 -0.71 25.00
C PRO A 87 -26.62 -1.10 26.45
N GLU A 88 -25.36 -0.94 26.84
CA GLU A 88 -24.87 -1.13 28.20
C GLU A 88 -24.77 0.23 28.91
N ASP A 89 -25.37 0.37 30.09
CA ASP A 89 -25.34 1.62 30.85
C ASP A 89 -23.91 2.03 31.23
N GLN A 90 -23.59 3.31 31.04
CA GLN A 90 -22.33 3.92 31.47
C GLN A 90 -22.56 5.14 32.39
N PRO A 91 -21.56 5.51 33.22
CA PRO A 91 -21.63 6.72 34.04
C PRO A 91 -21.90 7.98 33.21
N GLY A 92 -22.63 8.93 33.80
CA GLY A 92 -22.84 10.25 33.20
C GLY A 92 -23.94 10.31 32.13
N ASN A 93 -25.02 9.53 32.28
CA ASN A 93 -26.15 9.49 31.34
C ASN A 93 -25.73 9.08 29.91
N ARG A 94 -24.83 8.10 29.85
CA ARG A 94 -24.26 7.55 28.63
C ARG A 94 -24.57 6.07 28.53
N VAL A 95 -24.54 5.57 27.30
CA VAL A 95 -24.63 4.14 27.02
C VAL A 95 -23.52 3.75 26.06
N MET A 96 -23.01 2.53 26.21
CA MET A 96 -22.11 1.91 25.26
C MET A 96 -22.90 0.92 24.41
N VAL A 97 -22.85 1.07 23.09
CA VAL A 97 -23.47 0.15 22.14
C VAL A 97 -22.36 -0.70 21.53
N PRO A 98 -22.33 -2.02 21.81
CA PRO A 98 -21.36 -2.92 21.21
C PRO A 98 -21.78 -3.27 19.79
N LEU A 99 -20.80 -3.29 18.88
CA LEU A 99 -20.94 -3.74 17.51
C LEU A 99 -20.05 -4.96 17.30
N GLU A 100 -20.65 -6.10 17.02
CA GLU A 100 -19.93 -7.33 16.66
C GLU A 100 -19.96 -7.55 15.15
N TYR A 101 -18.86 -8.01 14.58
CA TYR A 101 -18.74 -8.26 13.14
C TYR A 101 -17.60 -9.22 12.85
N THR A 102 -17.50 -9.67 11.60
CA THR A 102 -16.45 -10.55 11.12
C THR A 102 -15.70 -9.89 9.96
N ILE A 103 -14.37 -9.95 9.99
CA ILE A 103 -13.47 -9.60 8.87
C ILE A 103 -12.56 -10.80 8.62
N ASP A 104 -12.50 -11.29 7.38
CA ASP A 104 -11.68 -12.44 6.98
C ASP A 104 -11.80 -13.66 7.93
N GLY A 105 -13.02 -13.94 8.43
CA GLY A 105 -13.31 -15.04 9.34
C GLY A 105 -12.98 -14.78 10.83
N SER A 106 -12.36 -13.64 11.16
CA SER A 106 -12.07 -13.24 12.53
C SER A 106 -13.21 -12.42 13.13
N ARG A 107 -13.76 -12.85 14.27
CA ARG A 107 -14.79 -12.11 15.02
C ARG A 107 -14.15 -10.94 15.77
N LEU A 108 -14.69 -9.75 15.56
CA LEU A 108 -14.19 -8.48 16.09
C LEU A 108 -15.34 -7.72 16.75
N ARG A 109 -14.96 -6.74 17.58
CA ARG A 109 -15.88 -5.89 18.33
C ARG A 109 -15.43 -4.44 18.26
N SER A 110 -16.38 -3.55 18.06
CA SER A 110 -16.24 -2.10 18.18
C SER A 110 -17.23 -1.60 19.21
N GLU A 111 -16.89 -0.51 19.90
CA GLU A 111 -17.72 0.05 20.97
C GLU A 111 -17.97 1.52 20.70
N PHE A 112 -19.24 1.90 20.72
CA PHE A 112 -19.65 3.27 20.50
C PHE A 112 -20.31 3.82 21.75
N VAL A 113 -19.81 4.95 22.24
CA VAL A 113 -20.39 5.61 23.41
C VAL A 113 -21.30 6.73 22.94
N LEU A 114 -22.57 6.68 23.38
CA LEU A 114 -23.59 7.66 23.07
C LEU A 114 -24.05 8.37 24.34
N GLU A 115 -24.48 9.61 24.18
CA GLU A 115 -25.11 10.42 25.22
C GLU A 115 -26.51 10.83 24.78
N LYS A 116 -27.45 10.87 25.73
CA LYS A 116 -28.79 11.38 25.48
C LYS A 116 -28.73 12.91 25.39
N THR A 117 -29.02 13.46 24.22
CA THR A 117 -28.95 14.90 23.93
C THR A 117 -30.30 15.61 24.10
N GLY A 118 -31.40 14.87 24.15
CA GLY A 118 -32.72 15.45 24.29
C GLY A 118 -33.84 14.41 24.37
N THR A 119 -35.07 14.94 24.35
CA THR A 119 -36.28 14.14 24.20
C THR A 119 -37.20 14.85 23.20
N GLU A 120 -37.46 14.24 22.05
CA GLU A 120 -38.46 14.72 21.10
C GLU A 120 -39.87 14.30 21.53
N TRP A 121 -40.85 15.16 21.24
CA TRP A 121 -42.26 14.93 21.56
C TRP A 121 -42.51 14.54 23.04
N LEU A 122 -41.66 14.98 23.97
CA LEU A 122 -41.69 14.65 25.41
C LEU A 122 -41.42 13.17 25.77
N PHE A 123 -41.32 12.26 24.79
CA PHE A 123 -41.29 10.82 25.03
C PHE A 123 -40.13 10.08 24.38
N PHE A 124 -39.63 10.57 23.23
CA PHE A 124 -38.64 9.85 22.42
C PHE A 124 -37.23 10.37 22.69
N ASN A 125 -36.34 9.51 23.16
CA ASN A 125 -34.97 9.90 23.46
C ASN A 125 -34.23 10.25 22.16
N THR A 126 -33.45 11.33 22.20
CA THR A 126 -32.49 11.66 21.15
C THR A 126 -31.10 11.27 21.63
N TRP A 127 -30.39 10.49 20.82
CA TRP A 127 -29.04 10.01 21.11
C TRP A 127 -28.05 10.58 20.11
N ALA A 128 -26.86 10.91 20.58
CA ALA A 128 -25.74 11.28 19.72
C ALA A 128 -24.46 10.61 20.21
N PHE A 129 -23.52 10.37 19.30
CA PHE A 129 -22.19 9.93 19.69
C PHE A 129 -21.53 10.98 20.60
N VAL A 130 -20.77 10.49 21.58
CA VAL A 130 -19.86 11.35 22.34
C VAL A 130 -18.76 11.81 21.37
N PRO A 131 -18.49 13.14 21.27
CA PRO A 131 -17.50 13.68 20.35
C PRO A 131 -16.13 13.00 20.49
N SER A 132 -15.48 12.78 19.35
CA SER A 132 -14.20 12.06 19.30
C SER A 132 -13.24 12.66 18.28
N ARG A 133 -12.06 12.05 18.14
CA ARG A 133 -11.12 12.30 17.05
C ARG A 133 -10.96 11.00 16.26
N LEU A 134 -10.91 11.11 14.93
CA LEU A 134 -10.67 9.94 14.10
C LEU A 134 -9.27 9.36 14.34
N PRO A 135 -9.11 8.03 14.34
CA PRO A 135 -7.80 7.38 14.32
C PRO A 135 -7.08 7.65 12.98
N THR A 136 -5.79 7.35 12.96
CA THR A 136 -4.94 7.45 11.77
C THR A 136 -4.29 6.13 11.42
N VAL A 137 -4.11 5.86 10.13
CA VAL A 137 -3.26 4.78 9.61
C VAL A 137 -2.02 5.40 9.00
N ASP A 138 -0.86 5.01 9.51
CA ASP A 138 0.42 5.41 8.94
C ASP A 138 0.85 4.39 7.88
N ILE A 139 1.27 4.90 6.72
CA ILE A 139 1.71 4.09 5.59
C ILE A 139 3.11 4.53 5.19
N THR A 140 3.99 3.57 4.93
CA THR A 140 5.33 3.80 4.38
C THR A 140 5.53 3.02 3.09
N VAL A 141 6.32 3.59 2.18
CA VAL A 141 6.68 3.01 0.88
C VAL A 141 8.18 3.11 0.70
N VAL A 142 8.85 1.97 0.55
CA VAL A 142 10.30 1.94 0.32
C VAL A 142 10.60 2.53 -1.06
N ASN A 143 11.42 3.59 -1.11
CA ASN A 143 11.89 4.23 -2.34
C ASN A 143 10.78 4.54 -3.37
N GLY A 144 9.59 4.93 -2.89
CA GLY A 144 8.43 5.25 -3.70
C GLY A 144 7.74 6.52 -3.23
N SER A 145 7.00 7.17 -4.14
CA SER A 145 6.30 8.43 -3.88
C SER A 145 4.77 8.33 -4.00
N GLU A 146 4.26 7.12 -4.24
CA GLU A 146 2.84 6.85 -4.47
C GLU A 146 2.46 5.51 -3.85
N ALA A 147 1.17 5.34 -3.56
CA ALA A 147 0.57 4.08 -3.15
C ALA A 147 -0.89 4.03 -3.63
N ILE A 148 -1.48 2.84 -3.57
CA ILE A 148 -2.91 2.62 -3.71
C ILE A 148 -3.43 2.19 -2.34
N VAL A 149 -4.40 2.93 -1.80
CA VAL A 149 -5.03 2.60 -0.52
C VAL A 149 -6.52 2.44 -0.74
N ASN A 150 -7.05 1.24 -0.47
CA ASN A 150 -8.45 0.90 -0.73
C ASN A 150 -8.94 1.30 -2.14
N GLY A 151 -8.08 1.11 -3.14
CA GLY A 151 -8.36 1.43 -4.55
C GLY A 151 -8.12 2.90 -4.95
N ALA A 152 -7.86 3.81 -4.00
CA ALA A 152 -7.52 5.20 -4.30
C ALA A 152 -6.00 5.40 -4.44
N ALA A 153 -5.58 6.04 -5.54
CA ALA A 153 -4.19 6.46 -5.71
C ALA A 153 -3.88 7.66 -4.80
N VAL A 154 -2.81 7.56 -4.02
CA VAL A 154 -2.41 8.56 -3.03
C VAL A 154 -0.93 8.91 -3.15
N ASN A 155 -0.61 10.17 -2.90
CA ASN A 155 0.76 10.66 -2.85
C ASN A 155 1.41 10.31 -1.50
N MET A 156 2.66 9.86 -1.56
CA MET A 156 3.49 9.43 -0.44
C MET A 156 4.77 10.28 -0.39
N PRO A 157 4.69 11.56 0.00
CA PRO A 157 5.86 12.43 0.05
C PRO A 157 6.94 11.84 0.97
N ASN A 158 8.18 11.77 0.48
CA ASN A 158 9.30 11.11 1.18
C ASN A 158 9.01 9.64 1.58
N GLY A 159 8.15 8.95 0.82
CA GLY A 159 7.80 7.55 1.07
C GLY A 159 6.96 7.32 2.32
N ARG A 160 6.28 8.34 2.85
CA ARG A 160 5.40 8.18 4.02
C ARG A 160 4.22 9.13 4.01
N ASN A 161 3.09 8.69 4.58
CA ASN A 161 1.93 9.54 4.79
C ASN A 161 1.08 8.97 5.94
N SER A 162 0.19 9.80 6.50
CA SER A 162 -0.75 9.42 7.54
C SER A 162 -2.16 9.75 7.09
N PHE A 163 -3.10 8.82 7.26
CA PHE A 163 -4.47 8.94 6.75
C PHE A 163 -5.46 8.90 7.90
N ALA A 164 -6.34 9.89 7.99
CA ALA A 164 -7.50 9.79 8.87
C ALA A 164 -8.45 8.72 8.35
N VAL A 165 -9.01 7.93 9.25
CA VAL A 165 -9.86 6.79 8.91
C VAL A 165 -11.05 6.65 9.86
N PHE A 166 -12.10 6.02 9.36
CA PHE A 166 -13.26 5.62 10.18
C PHE A 166 -13.04 4.23 10.80
N TYR A 167 -13.89 3.87 11.75
CA TYR A 167 -13.91 2.55 12.38
C TYR A 167 -15.35 2.09 12.61
N PRO A 168 -15.66 0.79 12.52
CA PRO A 168 -14.77 -0.26 12.05
C PRO A 168 -14.45 -0.17 10.56
N GLY A 169 -13.24 -0.59 10.17
CA GLY A 169 -12.83 -0.68 8.76
C GLY A 169 -11.53 -1.46 8.57
N GLU A 170 -11.35 -2.03 7.38
CA GLU A 170 -10.08 -2.61 6.93
C GLU A 170 -9.44 -1.72 5.88
N TYR A 171 -8.16 -1.40 6.07
CA TYR A 171 -7.39 -0.54 5.17
C TYR A 171 -6.27 -1.35 4.55
N GLU A 172 -6.35 -1.52 3.23
CA GLU A 172 -5.36 -2.19 2.40
C GLU A 172 -4.52 -1.16 1.65
N ALA A 173 -3.20 -1.23 1.83
CA ALA A 173 -2.25 -0.48 1.03
C ALA A 173 -1.53 -1.43 0.07
N SER A 174 -1.29 -0.99 -1.16
CA SER A 174 -0.52 -1.71 -2.16
C SER A 174 0.21 -0.73 -3.08
N LEU A 175 1.14 -1.25 -3.88
CA LEU A 175 1.75 -0.49 -4.97
C LEU A 175 1.87 -1.40 -6.19
N ASN A 176 1.29 -0.98 -7.32
CA ASN A 176 1.39 -1.71 -8.58
C ASN A 176 1.81 -0.76 -9.69
N GLY A 177 3.10 -0.41 -9.70
CA GLY A 177 3.71 0.42 -10.72
C GLY A 177 4.35 -0.42 -11.84
N GLN A 178 4.65 0.24 -12.96
CA GLN A 178 5.29 -0.40 -14.11
C GLN A 178 6.67 -0.98 -13.80
N TYR A 179 7.49 -0.25 -13.03
CA TYR A 179 8.86 -0.64 -12.69
C TYR A 179 9.01 -1.16 -11.27
N PHE A 180 8.14 -0.72 -10.37
CA PHE A 180 8.20 -1.02 -8.95
C PHE A 180 6.82 -1.43 -8.43
N ALA A 181 6.79 -2.49 -7.63
CA ALA A 181 5.55 -2.99 -7.02
C ALA A 181 5.80 -3.45 -5.58
N ALA A 182 4.76 -3.42 -4.75
CA ALA A 182 4.78 -3.94 -3.39
C ALA A 182 3.53 -4.79 -3.15
N PRO A 183 3.65 -5.97 -2.51
CA PRO A 183 2.50 -6.76 -2.10
C PRO A 183 1.55 -5.96 -1.21
N ALA A 184 0.27 -6.30 -1.26
CA ALA A 184 -0.74 -5.67 -0.41
C ALA A 184 -0.49 -5.98 1.07
N THR A 185 -0.68 -4.98 1.92
CA THR A 185 -0.65 -5.08 3.38
C THR A 185 -1.90 -4.46 3.97
N ARG A 186 -2.37 -4.96 5.11
CA ARG A 186 -3.69 -4.62 5.66
C ARG A 186 -3.64 -4.31 7.14
N ALA A 187 -4.47 -3.37 7.56
CA ALA A 187 -4.69 -3.04 8.96
C ALA A 187 -6.19 -2.91 9.23
N THR A 188 -6.63 -3.55 10.30
CA THR A 188 -8.01 -3.44 10.78
C THR A 188 -8.07 -2.41 11.89
N VAL A 189 -9.00 -1.46 11.77
CA VAL A 189 -9.23 -0.40 12.75
C VAL A 189 -10.57 -0.65 13.42
N THR A 190 -10.55 -0.99 14.71
CA THR A 190 -11.75 -1.41 15.45
C THR A 190 -12.25 -0.36 16.44
N ALA A 191 -11.42 0.61 16.85
CA ALA A 191 -11.81 1.66 17.77
C ALA A 191 -10.97 2.93 17.56
N ARG A 192 -11.49 4.07 18.01
CA ARG A 192 -10.80 5.36 17.92
C ARG A 192 -9.44 5.43 18.63
N ASP A 193 -9.29 4.68 19.73
CA ASP A 193 -8.12 4.74 20.60
C ASP A 193 -7.26 3.45 20.48
N ALA A 194 -7.60 2.56 19.54
CA ALA A 194 -6.85 1.33 19.31
C ALA A 194 -5.54 1.64 18.56
N PRO A 195 -4.39 1.11 19.02
CA PRO A 195 -3.15 1.24 18.27
C PRO A 195 -3.28 0.49 16.94
N VAL A 196 -3.01 1.19 15.83
CA VAL A 196 -3.01 0.61 14.49
C VAL A 196 -1.57 0.38 14.06
N ALA A 197 -1.24 -0.86 13.66
CA ALA A 197 0.08 -1.15 13.13
C ALA A 197 0.31 -0.40 11.81
N PRO A 198 1.49 0.21 11.61
CA PRO A 198 1.78 0.90 10.35
C PRO A 198 1.83 -0.09 9.18
N LEU A 199 1.34 0.35 8.03
CA LEU A 199 1.38 -0.40 6.78
C LEU A 199 2.69 -0.11 6.04
N ASN A 200 3.57 -1.10 5.98
CA ASN A 200 4.87 -0.95 5.32
C ASN A 200 4.86 -1.65 3.96
N LEU A 201 4.93 -0.87 2.88
CA LEU A 201 5.05 -1.36 1.52
C LEU A 201 6.52 -1.58 1.16
N LEU A 202 6.91 -2.85 1.16
CA LEU A 202 8.24 -3.31 0.74
C LEU A 202 8.27 -3.40 -0.78
N THR A 203 8.66 -2.30 -1.41
CA THR A 203 8.76 -2.18 -2.85
C THR A 203 9.85 -3.11 -3.41
N GLN A 204 9.58 -3.67 -4.59
CA GLN A 204 10.46 -4.57 -5.33
C GLN A 204 10.50 -4.16 -6.80
N ALA A 205 11.63 -4.42 -7.46
CA ALA A 205 11.75 -4.28 -8.91
C ALA A 205 10.91 -5.33 -9.63
N THR A 206 10.07 -4.87 -10.54
CA THR A 206 9.26 -5.73 -11.43
C THR A 206 10.13 -6.44 -12.47
N ASP A 207 9.58 -7.49 -13.08
CA ASP A 207 10.23 -8.16 -14.20
C ASP A 207 10.40 -7.23 -15.40
N ARG A 208 9.48 -6.28 -15.59
CA ARG A 208 9.60 -5.26 -16.65
C ARG A 208 10.86 -4.42 -16.47
N LEU A 209 11.12 -3.91 -15.26
CA LEU A 209 12.33 -3.13 -14.98
C LEU A 209 13.59 -3.97 -15.22
N LYS A 210 13.61 -5.22 -14.74
CA LYS A 210 14.76 -6.12 -14.93
C LYS A 210 15.04 -6.39 -16.41
N GLN A 211 14.00 -6.60 -17.22
CA GLN A 211 14.12 -6.78 -18.66
C GLN A 211 14.64 -5.53 -19.37
N ASP A 212 14.13 -4.35 -19.02
CA ASP A 212 14.57 -3.09 -19.62
C ASP A 212 16.04 -2.78 -19.28
N VAL A 213 16.45 -3.02 -18.03
CA VAL A 213 17.86 -2.90 -17.62
C VAL A 213 18.72 -3.94 -18.35
N ALA A 214 18.28 -5.20 -18.45
CA ALA A 214 19.02 -6.26 -19.14
C ALA A 214 19.21 -5.95 -20.63
N ALA A 215 18.18 -5.39 -21.30
CA ALA A 215 18.27 -4.96 -22.68
C ALA A 215 19.31 -3.85 -22.86
N LYS A 216 19.35 -2.86 -21.95
CA LYS A 216 20.33 -1.78 -21.97
C LYS A 216 21.76 -2.24 -21.70
N VAL A 217 21.92 -3.19 -20.77
CA VAL A 217 23.21 -3.84 -20.50
C VAL A 217 23.70 -4.60 -21.73
N LYS A 218 22.82 -5.36 -22.38
CA LYS A 218 23.14 -6.08 -23.61
C LYS A 218 23.54 -5.13 -24.76
N GLU A 219 22.74 -4.08 -24.99
CA GLU A 219 23.03 -3.04 -25.99
C GLU A 219 24.42 -2.42 -25.77
N PHE A 220 24.76 -2.09 -24.52
CA PHE A 220 26.08 -1.57 -24.17
C PHE A 220 27.21 -2.58 -24.45
N LEU A 221 27.07 -3.82 -23.97
CA LEU A 221 28.10 -4.85 -24.13
C LEU A 221 28.35 -5.20 -25.61
N ASP A 222 27.28 -5.31 -26.41
CA ASP A 222 27.36 -5.58 -27.85
C ASP A 222 28.01 -4.41 -28.59
N GLY A 223 27.62 -3.18 -28.27
CA GLY A 223 28.25 -1.98 -28.82
C GLY A 223 29.73 -1.91 -28.48
N CYS A 224 30.10 -2.28 -27.24
CA CYS A 224 31.48 -2.29 -26.79
C CYS A 224 32.32 -3.35 -27.53
N ALA A 225 31.80 -4.57 -27.68
CA ALA A 225 32.46 -5.63 -28.43
C ALA A 225 32.63 -5.23 -29.91
N GLY A 226 31.58 -4.67 -30.52
CA GLY A 226 31.63 -4.20 -31.92
C GLY A 226 32.67 -3.11 -32.14
N GLU A 227 32.77 -2.12 -31.24
CA GLU A 227 33.80 -1.08 -31.34
C GLU A 227 35.21 -1.66 -31.09
N ALA A 228 35.37 -2.58 -30.14
CA ALA A 228 36.65 -3.26 -29.89
C ALA A 228 37.15 -4.04 -31.11
N VAL A 229 36.25 -4.74 -31.83
CA VAL A 229 36.55 -5.40 -33.10
C VAL A 229 36.92 -4.37 -34.17
N LYS A 230 36.12 -3.31 -34.33
CA LYS A 230 36.40 -2.27 -35.32
C LYS A 230 37.74 -1.56 -35.10
N GLU A 231 38.09 -1.29 -33.85
CA GLU A 231 39.35 -0.65 -33.47
C GLU A 231 40.52 -1.64 -33.31
N GLN A 232 40.26 -2.95 -33.42
CA GLN A 232 41.24 -4.02 -33.26
C GLN A 232 42.00 -3.93 -31.92
N LYS A 233 41.26 -3.81 -30.81
CA LYS A 233 41.82 -3.69 -29.45
C LYS A 233 41.61 -4.96 -28.62
N LEU A 234 42.70 -5.49 -28.06
CA LEU A 234 42.63 -6.51 -27.00
C LEU A 234 42.25 -5.94 -25.62
N GLN A 235 42.48 -4.65 -25.41
CA GLN A 235 42.16 -3.93 -24.18
C GLN A 235 41.32 -2.70 -24.52
N PRO A 236 40.05 -2.90 -24.93
CA PRO A 236 39.12 -1.80 -25.19
C PRO A 236 38.64 -1.16 -23.88
N ASP A 237 37.97 -0.01 -23.97
CA ASP A 237 37.28 0.62 -22.84
C ASP A 237 35.96 -0.11 -22.50
N CYS A 238 36.05 -1.44 -22.34
CA CYS A 238 34.96 -2.36 -22.04
C CYS A 238 35.17 -3.06 -20.69
N PRO A 239 34.11 -3.66 -20.11
CA PRO A 239 34.26 -4.50 -18.91
C PRO A 239 35.20 -5.70 -19.11
N PHE A 240 35.36 -6.17 -20.34
CA PHE A 240 36.23 -7.28 -20.71
C PHE A 240 37.49 -6.79 -21.41
N TYR A 241 38.60 -7.47 -21.13
CA TYR A 241 39.88 -7.25 -21.79
C TYR A 241 40.72 -8.52 -21.76
N TYR A 242 41.72 -8.59 -22.63
CA TYR A 242 42.72 -9.66 -22.62
C TYR A 242 44.12 -9.04 -22.65
N ALA A 243 44.90 -9.30 -21.59
CA ALA A 243 46.28 -8.85 -21.51
C ALA A 243 47.23 -9.90 -22.11
N SER A 244 48.00 -9.52 -23.12
CA SER A 244 49.01 -10.37 -23.73
C SER A 244 50.28 -9.58 -24.00
N ASN A 245 51.43 -10.20 -23.77
CA ASN A 245 52.74 -9.66 -24.16
C ASN A 245 53.14 -10.06 -25.59
N ASN A 246 52.30 -10.86 -26.27
CA ASN A 246 52.53 -11.31 -27.63
C ASN A 246 52.08 -10.25 -28.64
N ARG A 247 52.71 -10.25 -29.82
CA ARG A 247 52.27 -9.39 -30.92
C ARG A 247 51.01 -10.00 -31.54
N VAL A 248 49.96 -9.19 -31.72
CA VAL A 248 48.73 -9.63 -32.41
C VAL A 248 48.75 -9.17 -33.85
N GLN A 249 48.16 -9.97 -34.75
CA GLN A 249 47.98 -9.59 -36.14
C GLN A 249 46.76 -8.65 -36.27
N ASP A 250 47.00 -7.47 -36.85
CA ASP A 250 45.93 -6.52 -37.17
C ASP A 250 44.88 -7.16 -38.10
N GLY A 251 43.61 -6.86 -37.83
CA GLY A 251 42.48 -7.38 -38.60
C GLY A 251 42.04 -8.79 -38.22
N THR A 252 42.60 -9.38 -37.16
CA THR A 252 42.24 -10.74 -36.69
C THR A 252 41.50 -10.75 -35.35
N ILE A 253 41.42 -9.61 -34.64
CA ILE A 253 40.79 -9.55 -33.32
C ILE A 253 39.27 -9.57 -33.48
N GLU A 254 38.66 -10.59 -32.88
CA GLU A 254 37.22 -10.80 -32.79
C GLU A 254 36.81 -10.90 -31.32
N TRP A 255 35.84 -10.09 -30.91
CA TRP A 255 35.25 -10.11 -29.57
C TRP A 255 33.79 -10.51 -29.67
N ASN A 256 33.37 -11.42 -28.79
CA ASN A 256 31.97 -11.79 -28.67
C ASN A 256 31.56 -11.98 -27.21
N VAL A 257 30.41 -11.47 -26.82
CA VAL A 257 29.86 -11.68 -25.48
C VAL A 257 29.12 -13.02 -25.47
N THR A 258 29.64 -14.01 -24.75
CA THR A 258 29.10 -15.38 -24.72
C THR A 258 28.10 -15.59 -23.58
N LYS A 259 28.22 -14.83 -22.49
CA LYS A 259 27.28 -14.85 -21.37
C LYS A 259 26.98 -13.44 -20.90
N TYR A 260 25.72 -13.04 -21.04
CA TYR A 260 25.25 -11.76 -20.53
C TYR A 260 24.94 -11.84 -19.02
N PRO A 261 25.15 -10.74 -18.28
CA PRO A 261 24.83 -10.68 -16.86
C PRO A 261 23.34 -10.87 -16.55
N GLY A 262 23.07 -11.56 -15.44
CA GLY A 262 21.74 -11.56 -14.83
C GLY A 262 21.50 -10.25 -14.07
N VAL A 263 20.29 -9.70 -14.15
CA VAL A 263 19.95 -8.44 -13.49
C VAL A 263 19.19 -8.70 -12.18
N SER A 264 19.79 -8.27 -11.06
CA SER A 264 19.12 -8.14 -9.77
C SER A 264 19.12 -6.67 -9.34
N ILE A 265 17.99 -6.20 -8.81
CA ILE A 265 17.79 -4.80 -8.43
C ILE A 265 17.17 -4.78 -7.03
N GLU A 266 17.86 -4.12 -6.10
CA GLU A 266 17.49 -4.08 -4.69
C GLU A 266 17.53 -2.64 -4.15
N PRO A 267 16.71 -2.33 -3.13
CA PRO A 267 16.78 -1.04 -2.47
C PRO A 267 18.01 -0.98 -1.54
N PHE A 268 18.82 0.08 -1.67
CA PHE A 268 19.98 0.33 -0.81
C PHE A 268 20.18 1.85 -0.61
N ASP A 269 20.32 2.27 0.65
CA ASP A 269 20.56 3.68 1.05
C ASP A 269 19.61 4.69 0.38
N GLY A 270 18.30 4.38 0.38
CA GLY A 270 17.28 5.25 -0.22
C GLY A 270 17.27 5.27 -1.76
N ARG A 271 18.03 4.38 -2.42
CA ARG A 271 18.15 4.28 -3.88
C ARG A 271 17.90 2.86 -4.37
N TRP A 272 17.73 2.71 -5.68
CA TRP A 272 17.70 1.42 -6.35
C TRP A 272 19.08 1.10 -6.91
N VAL A 273 19.62 -0.05 -6.55
CA VAL A 273 20.96 -0.48 -6.94
C VAL A 273 20.87 -1.78 -7.72
N VAL A 274 21.58 -1.83 -8.85
CA VAL A 274 21.78 -3.07 -9.60
C VAL A 274 22.96 -3.81 -8.98
N ALA A 275 22.78 -5.08 -8.66
CA ALA A 275 23.88 -5.93 -8.22
C ALA A 275 25.02 -5.96 -9.26
N PRO A 276 26.27 -6.27 -8.86
CA PRO A 276 27.36 -6.45 -9.82
C PRO A 276 26.96 -7.35 -11.00
N LEU A 277 27.34 -6.92 -12.20
CA LEU A 277 26.96 -7.56 -13.45
C LEU A 277 28.11 -8.42 -13.95
N ASP A 278 28.00 -9.73 -13.72
CA ASP A 278 29.01 -10.72 -14.11
C ASP A 278 28.65 -11.38 -15.43
N GLY A 279 29.60 -11.42 -16.37
CA GLY A 279 29.42 -12.03 -17.67
C GLY A 279 30.70 -12.66 -18.21
N LYS A 280 30.62 -13.16 -19.45
CA LYS A 280 31.75 -13.77 -20.16
C LYS A 280 31.82 -13.25 -21.58
N ALA A 281 33.04 -13.00 -22.05
CA ALA A 281 33.34 -12.70 -23.43
C ALA A 281 34.42 -13.64 -23.95
N THR A 282 34.44 -13.88 -25.26
CA THR A 282 35.51 -14.60 -25.93
C THR A 282 36.27 -13.63 -26.82
N VAL A 283 37.59 -13.75 -26.79
CA VAL A 283 38.49 -13.11 -27.76
C VAL A 283 39.13 -14.17 -28.63
N GLU A 284 39.07 -13.96 -29.94
CA GLU A 284 39.80 -14.73 -30.93
C GLU A 284 40.75 -13.80 -31.70
N ALA A 285 41.97 -14.26 -31.97
CA ALA A 285 42.94 -13.52 -32.79
C ALA A 285 44.05 -14.45 -33.31
N LEU A 286 44.92 -13.94 -34.18
CA LEU A 286 46.21 -14.57 -34.44
C LEU A 286 47.32 -13.81 -33.70
N GLN A 287 48.08 -14.51 -32.86
CA GLN A 287 49.18 -13.90 -32.10
C GLN A 287 50.52 -14.59 -32.36
N GLN A 288 51.60 -13.82 -32.26
CA GLN A 288 52.98 -14.25 -32.42
C GLN A 288 53.66 -14.29 -31.06
N ASN A 289 54.21 -15.45 -30.70
CA ASN A 289 54.95 -15.59 -29.46
C ASN A 289 56.15 -14.61 -29.45
N ALA A 290 56.22 -13.76 -28.41
CA ALA A 290 57.23 -12.71 -28.32
C ALA A 290 58.68 -13.25 -28.25
N PHE A 291 58.88 -14.51 -27.82
CA PHE A 291 60.20 -15.14 -27.70
C PHE A 291 60.58 -15.98 -28.92
N THR A 292 59.65 -16.80 -29.43
CA THR A 292 59.95 -17.76 -30.50
C THR A 292 59.62 -17.25 -31.89
N GLY A 293 58.80 -16.20 -32.02
CA GLY A 293 58.34 -15.67 -33.29
C GLY A 293 57.31 -16.55 -34.03
N ILE A 294 56.84 -17.64 -33.41
CA ILE A 294 55.84 -18.54 -34.00
C ILE A 294 54.44 -17.93 -33.87
N TRP A 295 53.68 -17.94 -34.96
CA TRP A 295 52.26 -17.55 -34.99
C TRP A 295 51.36 -18.70 -34.58
N TYR A 296 50.33 -18.41 -33.78
CA TYR A 296 49.34 -19.37 -33.31
C TYR A 296 48.00 -18.69 -33.00
N PRO A 297 46.88 -19.44 -33.06
CA PRO A 297 45.56 -18.88 -32.74
C PRO A 297 45.43 -18.60 -31.24
N LEU A 298 44.91 -17.42 -30.93
CA LEU A 298 44.36 -17.05 -29.63
C LEU A 298 42.86 -17.36 -29.65
N LYS A 299 42.38 -18.07 -28.64
CA LYS A 299 40.96 -18.25 -28.36
C LYS A 299 40.78 -18.40 -26.86
N GLU A 300 40.39 -17.32 -26.20
CA GLU A 300 40.30 -17.26 -24.75
C GLU A 300 38.91 -16.75 -24.34
N GLU A 301 38.36 -17.35 -23.28
CA GLU A 301 37.18 -16.86 -22.61
C GLU A 301 37.61 -16.07 -21.38
N VAL A 302 37.16 -14.83 -21.29
CA VAL A 302 37.44 -13.93 -20.16
C VAL A 302 36.16 -13.67 -19.40
N ASP A 303 36.24 -13.79 -18.07
CA ASP A 303 35.20 -13.34 -17.17
C ASP A 303 35.31 -11.82 -17.01
N PHE A 304 34.17 -11.14 -16.91
CA PHE A 304 34.14 -9.71 -16.59
C PHE A 304 33.09 -9.42 -15.52
N SER A 305 33.31 -8.34 -14.77
CA SER A 305 32.38 -7.82 -13.79
C SER A 305 32.41 -6.29 -13.83
N PHE A 306 31.25 -5.65 -13.75
CA PHE A 306 31.15 -4.20 -13.64
C PHE A 306 29.88 -3.80 -12.88
N THR A 307 29.84 -2.57 -12.39
CA THR A 307 28.65 -2.02 -11.74
C THR A 307 27.97 -1.00 -12.64
N THR A 308 26.74 -0.64 -12.30
CA THR A 308 25.99 0.39 -13.02
C THR A 308 25.33 1.35 -12.06
N ARG A 309 25.15 2.59 -12.50
CA ARG A 309 24.20 3.52 -11.90
C ARG A 309 22.86 3.35 -12.61
N LEU A 310 21.82 3.11 -11.83
CA LEU A 310 20.44 3.04 -12.28
C LEU A 310 19.68 4.29 -11.87
N ASP A 311 19.14 4.99 -12.87
CA ASP A 311 18.22 6.11 -12.68
C ASP A 311 16.88 5.74 -13.33
N VAL A 312 15.81 5.69 -12.54
CA VAL A 312 14.45 5.34 -12.99
C VAL A 312 13.54 6.55 -12.80
N THR A 313 12.89 6.97 -13.88
CA THR A 313 11.80 7.93 -13.87
C THR A 313 10.52 7.24 -14.36
N PRO A 314 9.33 7.87 -14.24
CA PRO A 314 8.10 7.30 -14.80
C PRO A 314 8.21 6.98 -16.30
N ASP A 315 8.97 7.80 -17.05
CA ASP A 315 9.04 7.70 -18.51
C ASP A 315 10.30 6.99 -19.05
N ALA A 316 11.33 6.80 -18.21
CA ALA A 316 12.62 6.30 -18.69
C ALA A 316 13.40 5.49 -17.64
N VAL A 317 14.08 4.47 -18.14
CA VAL A 317 15.12 3.71 -17.41
C VAL A 317 16.47 4.06 -18.01
N ARG A 318 17.37 4.63 -17.21
CA ARG A 318 18.75 4.92 -17.61
C ARG A 318 19.72 4.06 -16.83
N VAL A 319 20.55 3.33 -17.56
CA VAL A 319 21.62 2.48 -17.02
C VAL A 319 22.94 3.08 -17.47
N THR A 320 23.78 3.48 -16.52
CA THR A 320 25.12 4.04 -16.79
C THR A 320 26.18 3.09 -16.27
N PRO A 321 26.96 2.41 -17.15
CA PRO A 321 28.07 1.57 -16.74
C PRO A 321 29.10 2.34 -15.93
N GLN A 322 29.62 1.70 -14.88
CA GLN A 322 30.72 2.19 -14.07
C GLN A 322 31.87 1.18 -14.20
N LEU A 323 32.83 1.53 -15.06
CA LEU A 323 33.99 0.70 -15.32
C LEU A 323 35.15 1.18 -14.45
N SER A 324 35.84 0.23 -13.82
CA SER A 324 37.15 0.46 -13.21
C SER A 324 38.20 -0.20 -14.09
N PHE A 325 39.12 0.62 -14.62
CA PHE A 325 40.24 0.18 -15.44
C PHE A 325 41.53 0.17 -14.62
#